data_AF-A0A8B3NBK7-F1
#
_entry.id   AF-A0A8B3NBK7-F1
#
_cell.length_a   1.000
_cell.length_b   1.000
_cell.length_c   1.000
_cell.angle_alpha   90.00
_cell.angle_beta   90.00
_cell.angle_gamma   90.00
#
_symmetry.space_group_name_H-M   'P 1'
#
loop_
_entity.id
_entity.type
_entity.pdbx_description
1 polymer ?
#
loop_
_entity_poly.entity_id
_entity_poly.type
_entity_poly.pdbx_seq_one_letter_code
_entity_poly.pdbx_strand_id
1 'polypeptide(L)' 'MVKGLMLTLLIALAGCAMARGGFCATSSAIRLSASAVAALSDTEVRAILAHNRKGAALCGWRP' A
#
# COMPACT_ATOMS: atom_id res chain seq x y z
N MET A 1 -4.11 -38.71 -2.06
CA MET A 1 -5.07 -37.60 -1.88
C MET A 1 -4.50 -36.48 -1.00
N VAL A 2 -4.03 -36.75 0.22
CA VAL A 2 -3.42 -35.74 1.12
C VAL A 2 -2.26 -34.94 0.51
N LYS A 3 -1.34 -35.59 -0.24
CA LYS A 3 -0.19 -34.90 -0.85
C LYS A 3 -0.58 -33.85 -1.90
N GLY A 4 -1.62 -34.12 -2.69
CA GLY A 4 -2.13 -33.15 -3.68
C GLY A 4 -2.77 -31.94 -3.02
N LEU A 5 -3.53 -32.16 -1.94
CA LEU A 5 -4.17 -31.10 -1.16
C LEU A 5 -3.15 -30.20 -0.44
N MET A 6 -2.04 -30.77 0.05
CA MET A 6 -0.97 -29.98 0.66
C MET A 6 -0.25 -29.11 -0.36
N LEU A 7 -0.02 -29.63 -1.57
CA LEU A 7 0.62 -28.86 -2.64
C LEU A 7 -0.26 -27.69 -3.11
N THR A 8 -1.56 -27.91 -3.27
CA THR A 8 -2.49 -26.83 -3.65
C THR A 8 -2.60 -25.76 -2.56
N LEU A 9 -2.58 -26.14 -1.28
CA LEU A 9 -2.58 -25.20 -0.16
C LEU A 9 -1.30 -24.35 -0.13
N LEU A 10 -0.13 -24.94 -0.37
CA LEU A 10 1.14 -24.22 -0.41
C LEU A 10 1.20 -23.23 -1.58
N ILE A 11 0.68 -23.61 -2.75
CA ILE A 11 0.60 -22.72 -3.92
C ILE A 11 -0.36 -21.55 -3.66
N ALA A 12 -1.50 -21.81 -3.03
CA ALA A 12 -2.45 -20.75 -2.66
C ALA A 12 -1.84 -19.73 -1.68
N LEU A 13 -1.06 -20.20 -0.69
CA LEU A 13 -0.37 -19.33 0.28
C LEU A 13 0.76 -18.50 -0.35
N ALA A 14 1.48 -19.05 -1.34
CA ALA A 14 2.53 -18.32 -2.06
C ALA A 14 1.99 -17.13 -2.86
N GLY A 15 0.74 -17.22 -3.35
CA GLY A 15 0.09 -16.12 -4.08
C GLY A 15 -0.21 -14.89 -3.23
N CYS A 16 -0.54 -15.06 -1.95
CA CYS A 16 -0.81 -13.95 -1.04
C CYS A 16 0.46 -13.19 -0.60
N ALA A 17 1.64 -13.83 -0.65
CA ALA A 17 2.90 -13.25 -0.20
C ALA A 17 3.60 -12.35 -1.24
N MET A 18 3.08 -12.26 -2.48
CA MET A 18 3.80 -11.67 -3.61
C MET A 18 3.45 -10.18 -3.85
N ALA A 19 3.46 -9.36 -2.79
CA ALA A 19 3.73 -7.93 -2.98
C ALA A 19 5.26 -7.77 -3.02
N ARG A 20 5.86 -7.84 -4.22
CA ARG A 20 7.31 -7.69 -4.36
C ARG A 20 7.71 -6.22 -4.23
N GLY A 21 8.52 -5.92 -3.22
CA GLY A 21 9.14 -4.61 -3.01
C GLY A 21 8.71 -3.91 -1.73
N GLY A 22 9.60 -3.12 -1.14
CA GLY A 22 9.30 -2.30 0.04
C GLY A 22 8.30 -1.19 -0.27
N PHE A 23 7.92 -0.41 0.74
CA PHE A 23 6.94 0.69 0.62
C PHE A 23 7.17 1.59 -0.61
N CYS A 24 8.42 1.95 -0.92
CA CYS A 24 8.76 2.82 -2.04
C CYS A 24 8.54 2.20 -3.43
N ALA A 25 8.51 0.87 -3.53
CA ALA A 25 8.29 0.16 -4.79
C ALA A 25 6.81 -0.09 -5.06
N THR A 26 5.98 -0.11 -4.01
CA THR A 26 4.56 -0.50 -4.08
C THR A 26 3.61 0.66 -3.83
N SER A 27 4.10 1.79 -3.35
CA SER A 27 3.31 2.99 -3.08
C SER A 27 3.84 4.20 -3.85
N SER A 28 2.96 5.18 -4.05
CA SER A 28 3.29 6.49 -4.61
C SER A 28 2.67 7.61 -3.77
N ALA A 29 3.13 8.84 -4.01
CA ALA A 29 2.63 10.00 -3.31
C ALA A 29 1.17 10.29 -3.69
N ILE A 30 0.31 10.46 -2.70
CA ILE A 30 -1.10 10.77 -2.92
C ILE A 30 -1.22 12.27 -3.21
N ARG A 31 -1.65 12.63 -4.43
CA ARG A 31 -1.86 14.01 -4.88
C ARG A 31 -3.30 14.16 -5.34
N LEU A 32 -4.04 14.97 -4.60
CA LEU A 32 -5.48 15.18 -4.80
C LEU A 32 -5.75 16.55 -5.43
N SER A 33 -6.85 16.65 -6.18
CA SER A 33 -7.38 17.94 -6.60
C SER A 33 -7.91 18.73 -5.40
N ALA A 34 -8.04 20.04 -5.54
CA ALA A 34 -8.64 20.88 -4.49
C ALA A 34 -10.07 20.43 -4.13
N SER A 35 -10.87 20.02 -5.12
CA SER A 35 -12.22 19.50 -4.89
C SER A 35 -12.22 18.19 -4.10
N ALA A 36 -11.27 17.29 -4.36
CA ALA A 36 -11.14 16.05 -3.61
C ALA A 36 -10.67 16.30 -2.17
N VAL A 37 -9.75 17.26 -1.95
CA VAL A 37 -9.32 17.65 -0.60
C VAL A 37 -10.50 18.19 0.23
N ALA A 38 -11.38 19.00 -0.38
CA ALA A 38 -12.54 19.57 0.30
C ALA A 38 -13.58 18.54 0.74
N ALA A 39 -13.58 17.35 0.14
CA ALA A 39 -14.51 16.27 0.45
C ALA A 39 -13.98 15.31 1.53
N LEU A 40 -12.73 15.45 1.98
CA LEU A 40 -12.15 14.55 2.97
C LEU A 40 -12.65 14.85 4.38
N SER A 41 -12.87 13.79 5.15
CA SER A 41 -12.95 13.87 6.60
C SER A 41 -11.58 14.11 7.23
N ASP A 42 -11.55 14.61 8.46
CA ASP A 42 -10.30 14.83 9.20
C ASP A 42 -9.47 13.55 9.35
N THR A 43 -10.14 12.39 9.49
CA THR A 43 -9.47 11.09 9.61
C THR A 43 -8.75 10.72 8.32
N GLU A 44 -9.37 10.94 7.17
CA GLU A 44 -8.75 10.69 5.86
C GLU A 44 -7.59 11.64 5.60
N VAL A 45 -7.75 12.93 5.95
CA VAL A 45 -6.65 13.91 5.88
C VAL A 45 -5.45 13.43 6.68
N ARG A 46 -5.65 13.03 7.94
CA ARG A 46 -4.56 12.52 8.80
C ARG A 46 -3.88 11.29 8.20
N ALA A 47 -4.65 10.36 7.65
CA ALA A 47 -4.13 9.15 7.04
C ALA A 47 -3.27 9.45 5.79
N ILE A 48 -3.75 10.32 4.90
CA ILE A 48 -3.03 10.72 3.68
C ILE A 48 -1.75 11.47 4.03
N LEU A 49 -1.81 12.40 4.99
CA LEU A 49 -0.63 13.11 5.47
C LEU A 49 0.40 12.16 6.09
N ALA A 50 -0.03 11.18 6.88
CA ALA A 50 0.88 10.17 7.43
C ALA A 50 1.55 9.32 6.33
N HIS A 51 0.78 8.89 5.33
CA HIS A 51 1.29 8.15 4.16
C HIS A 51 2.35 8.96 3.40
N ASN A 52 2.02 10.21 3.05
CA ASN A 52 2.92 11.07 2.28
C ASN A 52 4.19 11.45 3.08
N ARG A 53 4.08 11.68 4.40
CA ARG A 53 5.26 11.93 5.25
C ARG A 53 6.19 10.72 5.33
N LYS A 54 5.63 9.51 5.41
CA LYS A 54 6.44 8.28 5.37
C LYS A 54 7.20 8.18 4.04
N GLY A 55 6.55 8.47 2.92
CA GLY A 55 7.22 8.46 1.62
C GLY A 55 8.22 9.60 1.43
N ALA A 56 8.00 10.77 2.02
CA ALA A 56 9.01 11.83 2.06
C ALA A 56 10.26 11.37 2.83
N ALA A 57 10.08 10.73 4.00
CA ALA A 57 11.17 10.27 4.85
C ALA A 57 11.95 9.07 4.26
N LEU A 58 11.25 8.12 3.63
CA LEU A 58 11.85 6.84 3.20
C LEU A 58 12.16 6.78 1.70
N CYS A 59 11.42 7.54 0.89
CA CYS A 59 11.42 7.40 -0.58
C CYS A 59 11.78 8.71 -1.31
N GLY A 60 12.04 9.80 -0.58
CA GLY A 60 12.38 11.09 -1.17
C GLY A 60 11.22 11.80 -1.90
N TRP A 61 9.97 11.45 -1.60
CA TRP A 61 8.82 12.12 -2.19
C TRP A 61 8.78 13.59 -1.79
N ARG A 62 8.60 14.47 -2.77
CA ARG A 62 8.50 15.91 -2.56
C ARG A 62 7.03 16.31 -2.35
N PRO A 63 6.72 17.26 -1.46
CA PRO A 63 5.36 17.77 -1.25
C PRO A 63 4.63 18.08 -2.56
#